data_AF-A0A7W1RS75-F1
#
_entry.id   AF-A0A7W1RS75-F1
#
_cell.length_a   1.000
_cell.length_b   1.000
_cell.length_c   1.000
_cell.angle_alpha   90.00
_cell.angle_beta   90.00
_cell.angle_gamma   90.00
#
_symmetry.space_group_name_H-M   'P 1'
#
loop_
_entity.id
_entity.type
_entity.pdbx_description
1 polymer ?
#
loop_
_entity_poly.entity_id
_entity_poly.type
_entity_poly.pdbx_seq_one_letter_code
_entity_poly.pdbx_strand_id
1 'polypeptide(L)'
;MLFAAVLERLGYSVDRLLARVGGDEQRPRPRSHMTLHARAGGERWLADVGFGLGLLEPLPWGDTGPHPQGGWAYRLVAVGERTWQVRERQGESWSALYRFSEEPQHASDVVVANYFTSNHPSSPFVGRPVVIRKEPHSRLRLHGRQLSRRLERGAPAHRP
;
A
#
# COMPACT_ATOMS: atom_id res chain seq x y z
N MET A 1 -5.80 -0.78 -10.70
CA MET A 1 -5.94 -0.84 -12.17
C MET A 1 -5.76 0.52 -12.82
N LEU A 2 -6.50 1.57 -12.42
CA LEU A 2 -6.40 2.91 -13.05
C LEU A 2 -4.97 3.45 -13.16
N PHE A 3 -4.23 3.48 -12.05
CA PHE A 3 -2.89 4.08 -12.04
C PHE A 3 -1.89 3.31 -12.92
N ALA A 4 -1.98 1.97 -12.96
CA ALA A 4 -1.17 1.17 -13.87
C ALA A 4 -1.45 1.54 -15.34
N ALA A 5 -2.72 1.67 -15.72
CA ALA A 5 -3.11 2.06 -17.08
C ALA A 5 -2.63 3.47 -17.45
N VAL A 6 -2.64 4.41 -16.50
CA VAL A 6 -2.08 5.76 -16.71
C VAL A 6 -0.57 5.68 -16.94
N LEU A 7 0.17 4.96 -16.11
CA LEU A 7 1.62 4.80 -16.26
C LEU A 7 1.98 4.12 -17.59
N GLU A 8 1.28 3.05 -17.96
CA GLU A 8 1.46 2.36 -19.24
C GLU A 8 1.21 3.32 -20.42
N ARG A 9 0.15 4.14 -20.35
CA ARG A 9 -0.16 5.13 -21.39
C ARG A 9 0.87 6.26 -21.48
N LEU A 10 1.57 6.56 -20.39
CA LEU A 10 2.70 7.49 -20.36
C LEU A 10 4.02 6.84 -20.83
N GLY A 11 4.02 5.56 -21.20
CA GLY A 11 5.18 4.85 -21.74
C GLY A 11 6.05 4.16 -20.69
N TYR A 12 5.61 4.07 -19.44
CA TYR A 12 6.33 3.32 -18.40
C TYR A 12 6.04 1.81 -18.50
N SER A 13 7.07 0.99 -18.29
CA SER A 13 6.89 -0.45 -18.10
C SER A 13 6.45 -0.75 -16.67
N VAL A 14 5.30 -1.41 -16.51
CA VAL A 14 4.66 -1.66 -15.21
C VAL A 14 4.34 -3.13 -15.02
N ASP A 15 4.82 -3.72 -13.94
CA ASP A 15 4.37 -5.01 -13.44
C ASP A 15 3.34 -4.79 -12.32
N ARG A 16 2.20 -5.49 -12.40
CA ARG A 16 1.23 -5.55 -11.29
C ARG A 16 1.68 -6.65 -10.34
N LEU A 17 1.62 -6.41 -9.03
CA LEU A 17 1.97 -7.37 -8.00
C LEU A 17 0.79 -7.54 -7.04
N LEU A 18 0.62 -8.74 -6.48
CA LEU A 18 -0.37 -9.00 -5.44
C LEU A 18 0.31 -9.28 -4.10
N ALA A 19 -0.11 -8.55 -3.08
CA ALA A 19 0.46 -8.50 -1.75
C ALA A 19 -0.49 -9.07 -0.69
N ARG A 20 0.09 -9.59 0.39
CA ARG A 20 -0.61 -9.97 1.62
C ARG A 20 -0.48 -8.82 2.62
N VAL A 21 -1.62 -8.33 3.10
CA VAL A 21 -1.67 -7.24 4.10
C VAL A 21 -1.26 -7.76 5.48
N GLY A 22 -0.47 -6.97 6.22
CA GLY A 22 0.05 -7.30 7.54
C GLY A 22 1.50 -7.81 7.55
N GLY A 23 2.02 -8.03 8.76
CA GLY A 23 3.35 -8.58 9.01
C GLY A 23 3.35 -10.10 9.23
N ASP A 24 4.55 -10.67 9.37
CA ASP A 24 4.79 -12.13 9.41
C ASP A 24 4.22 -12.82 10.67
N GLU A 25 4.04 -12.07 11.76
CA GLU A 25 3.39 -12.53 13.00
C GLU A 25 1.90 -12.86 12.83
N GLN A 26 1.29 -12.48 11.69
CA GLN A 26 -0.13 -12.68 11.44
C GLN A 26 -0.37 -13.96 10.65
N ARG A 27 -1.51 -14.62 10.92
CA ARG A 27 -1.99 -15.73 10.07
C ARG A 27 -1.98 -15.31 8.59
N PRO A 28 -1.51 -16.17 7.67
CA PRO A 28 -1.41 -15.82 6.27
C PRO A 28 -2.74 -15.30 5.71
N ARG A 29 -2.75 -14.04 5.25
CA ARG A 29 -3.90 -13.43 4.56
C ARG A 29 -3.81 -13.67 3.06
N PRO A 30 -4.93 -13.66 2.30
CA PRO A 30 -4.91 -13.74 0.85
C PRO A 30 -4.01 -12.68 0.20
N ARG A 31 -3.50 -12.99 -1.01
CA ARG A 31 -2.85 -12.01 -1.87
C ARG A 31 -3.93 -11.15 -2.53
N SER A 32 -4.43 -10.15 -1.80
CA SER A 32 -5.61 -9.38 -2.21
C SER A 32 -5.38 -7.87 -2.33
N HIS A 33 -4.17 -7.41 -2.04
CA HIS A 33 -3.78 -6.01 -2.25
C HIS A 33 -2.93 -5.88 -3.51
N MET A 34 -3.24 -4.94 -4.39
CA MET A 34 -2.48 -4.72 -5.61
C MET A 34 -1.50 -3.56 -5.41
N THR A 35 -0.23 -3.78 -5.73
CA THR A 35 0.82 -2.75 -5.80
C THR A 35 1.53 -2.84 -7.16
N LEU A 36 2.31 -1.82 -7.52
CA LEU A 36 2.95 -1.73 -8.83
C LEU A 36 4.46 -1.66 -8.71
N HIS A 37 5.14 -2.39 -9.59
CA HIS A 37 6.55 -2.19 -9.89
C HIS A 37 6.64 -1.44 -11.22
N ALA A 38 7.14 -0.20 -11.18
CA ALA A 38 7.30 0.66 -12.35
C ALA A 38 8.78 0.88 -12.66
N ARG A 39 9.13 0.89 -13.95
CA ARG A 39 10.48 1.22 -14.42
C ARG A 39 10.48 2.65 -14.99
N ALA A 40 11.36 3.50 -14.48
CA ALA A 40 11.48 4.89 -14.90
C ALA A 40 12.94 5.35 -14.77
N GLY A 41 13.49 5.99 -15.82
CA GLY A 41 14.87 6.51 -15.80
C GLY A 41 15.96 5.45 -15.64
N GLY A 42 15.72 4.20 -16.03
CA GLY A 42 16.64 3.07 -15.79
C GLY A 42 16.53 2.47 -14.39
N GLU A 43 15.72 3.05 -13.51
CA GLU A 43 15.52 2.60 -12.14
C GLU A 43 14.18 1.90 -11.94
N ARG A 44 14.08 1.18 -10.81
CA ARG A 44 12.88 0.44 -10.40
C ARG A 44 12.24 1.15 -9.21
N TRP A 45 10.92 1.23 -9.24
CA TRP A 45 10.12 1.93 -8.24
C TRP A 45 8.94 1.08 -7.81
N LEU A 46 8.66 1.08 -6.52
CA LEU A 46 7.40 0.59 -5.96
C LEU A 46 6.41 1.75 -5.90
N ALA A 47 5.27 1.61 -6.56
CA ALA A 47 4.18 2.59 -6.50
C ALA A 47 2.90 1.93 -5.99
N ASP A 48 2.29 2.55 -4.97
CA ASP A 48 1.05 2.07 -4.37
C ASP A 48 0.12 3.22 -4.01
N VAL A 49 -0.88 3.40 -4.88
CA VAL A 49 -1.96 4.39 -4.69
C VAL A 49 -3.26 3.74 -4.19
N GLY A 50 -3.23 2.44 -3.84
CA GLY A 50 -4.42 1.62 -3.58
C GLY A 50 -4.57 1.16 -2.13
N PHE A 51 -3.50 1.20 -1.32
CA PHE A 51 -3.55 0.73 0.07
C PHE A 51 -4.40 1.61 1.00
N GLY A 52 -4.74 2.83 0.57
CA GLY A 52 -5.46 3.83 1.36
C GLY A 52 -4.54 4.53 2.36
N LEU A 53 -4.04 3.82 3.36
CA LEU A 53 -3.08 4.36 4.34
C LEU A 53 -1.61 4.22 3.88
N GLY A 54 -1.37 4.05 2.59
CA GLY A 54 -0.08 3.69 2.01
C GLY A 54 0.80 4.88 1.65
N LEU A 55 1.54 4.73 0.56
CA LEU A 55 2.54 5.68 0.09
C LEU A 55 1.89 6.96 -0.45
N LEU A 56 2.59 8.09 -0.33
CA LEU A 56 2.31 9.34 -1.05
C LEU A 56 3.22 9.49 -2.28
N GLU A 57 4.42 8.93 -2.20
CA GLU A 57 5.46 8.97 -3.23
C GLU A 57 5.96 7.54 -3.49
N PRO A 58 6.45 7.23 -4.71
CA PRO A 58 7.03 5.90 -4.97
C PRO A 58 8.26 5.66 -4.09
N LEU A 59 8.52 4.39 -3.75
CA LEU A 59 9.74 3.99 -3.07
C LEU A 59 10.76 3.45 -4.08
N PRO A 60 12.04 3.85 -4.01
CA PRO A 60 13.08 3.25 -4.82
C PRO A 60 13.24 1.76 -4.47
N TRP A 61 13.46 0.93 -5.49
CA TRP A 61 13.61 -0.50 -5.29
C TRP A 61 15.01 -0.86 -4.79
N GLY A 62 15.09 -1.64 -3.72
CA GLY A 62 16.37 -2.12 -3.17
C GLY A 62 17.07 -1.14 -2.22
N ASP A 63 16.64 0.12 -2.15
CA ASP A 63 17.00 1.00 -1.05
C ASP A 63 16.12 0.67 0.17
N THR A 64 16.76 0.23 1.24
CA THR A 64 16.09 -0.19 2.48
C THR A 64 16.03 0.91 3.54
N GLY A 65 16.55 2.09 3.20
CA GLY A 65 16.55 3.26 4.05
C GLY A 65 15.15 3.83 4.32
N PRO A 66 15.00 4.70 5.34
CA PRO A 66 13.78 5.46 5.56
C PRO A 66 13.58 6.52 4.46
N HIS A 67 12.40 6.56 3.87
CA HIS A 67 11.96 7.59 2.93
C HIS A 67 10.83 8.42 3.57
N PRO A 68 11.13 9.67 3.99
CA PRO A 68 10.11 10.60 4.46
C PRO A 68 9.13 10.96 3.34
N GLN A 69 7.84 11.04 3.65
CA GLN A 69 6.77 11.41 2.73
C GLN A 69 5.72 12.21 3.50
N GLY A 70 5.78 13.54 3.42
CA GLY A 70 5.05 14.42 4.34
C GLY A 70 5.48 14.18 5.79
N GLY A 71 4.52 13.97 6.69
CA GLY A 71 4.81 13.58 8.08
C GLY A 71 5.07 12.08 8.28
N TRP A 72 4.99 11.28 7.22
CA TRP A 72 5.17 9.83 7.32
C TRP A 72 6.58 9.42 6.92
N ALA A 73 6.98 8.20 7.26
CA ALA A 73 8.19 7.60 6.70
C ALA A 73 7.93 6.13 6.37
N TYR A 74 8.40 5.70 5.21
CA TYR A 74 8.28 4.32 4.74
C TYR A 74 9.64 3.75 4.39
N ARG A 75 9.71 2.43 4.31
CA ARG A 75 10.85 1.74 3.71
C ARG A 75 10.39 0.45 3.04
N LEU A 76 11.14 0.06 2.02
CA LEU A 76 10.98 -1.22 1.34
C LEU A 76 12.11 -2.13 1.80
N VAL A 77 11.78 -3.25 2.45
CA VAL A 77 12.79 -4.19 2.96
C VAL A 77 12.67 -5.54 2.29
N ALA A 78 13.80 -6.14 1.93
CA ALA A 78 13.86 -7.53 1.50
C ALA A 78 13.58 -8.44 2.70
N VAL A 79 12.70 -9.42 2.54
CA VAL A 79 12.36 -10.44 3.55
C VAL A 79 12.51 -11.86 3.01
N GLY A 80 13.17 -11.99 1.86
CA GLY A 80 13.49 -13.22 1.15
C GLY A 80 14.10 -12.87 -0.21
N GLU A 81 14.56 -13.88 -0.97
CA GLU A 81 15.28 -13.65 -2.23
C GLU A 81 14.52 -12.78 -3.24
N ARG A 82 13.20 -13.02 -3.36
CA ARG A 82 12.30 -12.30 -4.27
C ARG A 82 11.03 -11.85 -3.56
N THR A 83 11.13 -11.58 -2.25
CA THR A 83 10.01 -11.15 -1.42
C THR A 83 10.37 -9.87 -0.68
N TRP A 84 9.47 -8.91 -0.77
CA TRP A 84 9.64 -7.58 -0.21
C TRP A 84 8.50 -7.23 0.74
N GLN A 85 8.76 -6.32 1.67
CA GLN A 85 7.78 -5.84 2.62
C GLN A 85 7.87 -4.32 2.74
N VAL A 86 6.71 -3.65 2.66
CA VAL A 86 6.61 -2.22 2.94
C VAL A 86 6.37 -2.03 4.43
N ARG A 87 7.13 -1.14 5.05
CA ARG A 87 6.95 -0.77 6.45
C ARG A 87 6.71 0.73 6.60
N GLU A 88 5.84 1.09 7.54
CA GLU A 88 5.57 2.47 7.97
C GLU A 88 6.24 2.69 9.33
N ARG A 89 6.89 3.84 9.52
CA ARG A 89 7.42 4.24 10.83
C ARG A 89 6.29 4.57 11.79
N GLN A 90 6.32 3.99 12.99
CA GLN A 90 5.38 4.27 14.07
C GLN A 90 6.17 4.55 15.36
N GLY A 91 6.38 5.84 15.63
CA GLY A 91 7.29 6.28 16.70
C GLY A 91 8.73 5.86 16.38
N GLU A 92 9.32 5.08 17.29
CA GLU A 92 10.67 4.52 17.12
C GLU A 92 10.65 3.15 16.43
N SER A 93 9.47 2.58 16.21
CA SER A 93 9.31 1.25 15.61
C SER A 93 8.90 1.30 14.13
N TRP A 94 9.01 0.16 13.46
CA TRP A 94 8.56 -0.01 12.07
C TRP A 94 7.47 -1.09 12.00
N SER A 95 6.30 -0.73 11.50
CA SER A 95 5.17 -1.64 11.35
C SER A 95 5.02 -2.09 9.90
N ALA A 96 4.84 -3.40 9.70
CA ALA A 96 4.64 -3.97 8.36
C ALA A 96 3.24 -3.65 7.83
N LEU A 97 3.18 -3.05 6.64
CA LEU A 97 1.93 -2.76 5.93
C LEU A 97 1.47 -3.97 5.12
N TYR A 98 2.35 -4.47 4.25
CA TYR A 98 2.09 -5.62 3.40
C TYR A 98 3.40 -6.20 2.84
N ARG A 99 3.34 -7.44 2.37
CA ARG A 99 4.44 -8.16 1.72
C ARG A 99 4.02 -8.75 0.37
N PHE A 100 4.93 -8.80 -0.59
CA PHE A 100 4.67 -9.31 -1.94
C PHE A 100 5.89 -10.01 -2.51
N SER A 101 5.67 -10.91 -3.47
CA SER A 101 6.73 -11.47 -4.32
C SER A 101 6.87 -10.64 -5.60
N GLU A 102 8.03 -10.74 -6.25
CA GLU A 102 8.30 -10.05 -7.53
C GLU A 102 7.57 -10.65 -8.75
N GLU A 103 6.74 -11.67 -8.54
CA GLU A 103 6.01 -12.36 -9.59
C GLU A 103 4.96 -11.42 -10.22
N PRO A 104 5.08 -11.05 -11.50
CA PRO A 104 4.08 -10.24 -12.18
C PRO A 104 2.72 -10.95 -12.17
N GLN A 105 1.66 -10.18 -12.01
CA GLN A 105 0.29 -10.65 -11.95
C GLN A 105 -0.48 -10.10 -13.16
N HIS A 106 -1.35 -10.92 -13.71
CA HIS A 106 -2.21 -10.54 -14.81
C HIS A 106 -3.49 -9.86 -14.30
N ALA A 107 -4.20 -9.18 -15.20
CA ALA A 107 -5.48 -8.56 -14.86
C ALA A 107 -6.50 -9.59 -14.33
N SER A 108 -6.46 -10.83 -14.82
CA SER A 108 -7.29 -11.94 -14.34
C SER A 108 -7.07 -12.24 -12.86
N ASP A 109 -5.82 -12.22 -12.40
CA ASP A 109 -5.48 -12.50 -11.00
C ASP A 109 -6.04 -11.40 -10.08
N VAL A 110 -5.97 -10.15 -10.54
CA VAL A 110 -6.57 -9.00 -9.83
C VAL A 110 -8.09 -9.12 -9.79
N VAL A 111 -8.74 -9.61 -10.85
CA VAL A 111 -10.20 -9.84 -10.87
C VAL A 111 -10.60 -10.91 -9.85
N VAL A 112 -9.86 -12.02 -9.75
CA VAL A 112 -10.11 -13.07 -8.76
C VAL A 112 -9.95 -12.52 -7.33
N ALA A 113 -8.85 -11.80 -7.08
CA ALA A 113 -8.62 -11.14 -5.79
C ALA A 113 -9.73 -10.14 -5.43
N ASN A 114 -10.18 -9.35 -6.42
CA ASN A 114 -11.26 -8.39 -6.27
C ASN A 114 -12.59 -9.07 -5.95
N TYR A 115 -12.93 -10.19 -6.60
CA TYR A 115 -14.18 -10.91 -6.33
C TYR A 115 -14.25 -11.33 -4.86
N PHE A 116 -13.16 -11.91 -4.33
CA PHE A 116 -13.08 -12.25 -2.91
C PHE A 116 -13.25 -11.03 -2.01
N THR A 117 -12.51 -9.95 -2.25
CA THR A 117 -12.56 -8.77 -1.37
C THR A 117 -13.91 -8.06 -1.42
N SER A 118 -14.61 -8.09 -2.55
CA SER A 118 -15.88 -7.38 -2.74
C SER A 118 -17.14 -8.20 -2.43
N ASN A 119 -17.07 -9.54 -2.45
CA ASN A 119 -18.26 -10.39 -2.31
C ASN A 119 -18.18 -11.43 -1.18
N HIS A 120 -16.99 -11.89 -0.81
CA HIS A 120 -16.90 -13.02 0.13
C HIS A 120 -17.34 -12.58 1.54
N PRO A 121 -18.23 -13.31 2.24
CA PRO A 121 -18.74 -12.91 3.55
C PRO A 121 -17.66 -12.72 4.63
N SER A 122 -16.52 -13.39 4.48
CA SER A 122 -15.37 -13.22 5.40
C SER A 122 -14.49 -12.02 5.08
N SER A 123 -14.75 -11.29 3.99
CA SER A 123 -13.98 -10.09 3.65
C SER A 123 -14.31 -8.96 4.62
N PRO A 124 -13.31 -8.27 5.20
CA PRO A 124 -13.56 -7.12 6.07
C PRO A 124 -14.17 -5.92 5.33
N PHE A 125 -14.19 -5.96 3.99
CA PHE A 125 -14.76 -4.92 3.13
C PHE A 125 -16.22 -5.19 2.77
N VAL A 126 -16.78 -6.34 3.16
CA VAL A 126 -18.19 -6.69 2.93
C VAL A 126 -19.02 -6.34 4.18
N GLY A 127 -20.22 -5.78 3.96
CA GLY A 127 -21.21 -5.53 5.02
C GLY A 127 -21.02 -4.22 5.82
N ARG A 128 -19.97 -3.43 5.57
CA ARG A 128 -19.82 -2.08 6.15
C ARG A 128 -18.94 -1.16 5.31
N PRO A 129 -19.17 0.16 5.33
CA PRO A 129 -18.28 1.11 4.66
C PRO A 129 -16.87 1.12 5.26
N VAL A 130 -15.86 1.11 4.40
CA VAL A 130 -14.47 1.39 4.76
C VAL A 130 -13.97 2.48 3.82
N VAL A 131 -13.77 3.69 4.34
CA VAL A 131 -13.30 4.83 3.55
C VAL A 131 -12.05 5.39 4.21
N ILE A 132 -11.02 5.62 3.40
CA ILE A 132 -9.75 6.18 3.84
C ILE A 132 -9.43 7.38 2.95
N ARG A 133 -9.04 8.49 3.58
CA ARG A 133 -8.42 9.63 2.89
C ARG A 133 -7.13 9.96 3.59
N LYS A 134 -6.03 9.94 2.84
CA LYS A 134 -4.70 10.29 3.34
C LYS A 134 -4.30 11.67 2.85
N GLU A 135 -3.65 12.41 3.74
CA GLU A 135 -3.08 13.74 3.50
C GLU A 135 -1.61 13.73 3.97
N PRO A 136 -0.79 14.72 3.55
CA PRO A 136 0.61 14.78 3.93
C PRO A 136 0.88 14.67 5.45
N HIS A 137 0.00 15.25 6.28
CA HIS A 137 0.17 15.28 7.74
C HIS A 137 -1.04 14.73 8.51
N SER A 138 -2.00 14.12 7.81
CA SER A 138 -3.23 13.65 8.42
C SER A 138 -3.80 12.44 7.69
N ARG A 139 -4.61 11.65 8.39
CA ARG A 139 -5.41 10.60 7.75
C ARG A 139 -6.79 10.53 8.39
N LEU A 140 -7.79 10.42 7.54
CA LEU A 140 -9.17 10.17 7.90
C LEU A 140 -9.52 8.72 7.58
N ARG A 141 -10.19 8.06 8.52
CA ARG A 141 -10.70 6.71 8.34
C ARG A 141 -12.13 6.63 8.84
N LEU A 142 -13.04 6.27 7.95
CA LEU A 142 -14.38 5.81 8.28
C LEU A 142 -14.39 4.28 8.26
N HIS A 143 -14.83 3.67 9.35
CA HIS A 143 -15.03 2.22 9.44
C HIS A 143 -16.40 1.94 10.05
N GLY A 144 -17.33 1.43 9.22
CA GLY A 144 -18.74 1.39 9.56
C GLY A 144 -19.27 2.81 9.78
N ARG A 145 -19.65 3.12 11.03
CA ARG A 145 -20.16 4.44 11.44
C ARG A 145 -19.15 5.26 12.24
N GLN A 146 -17.93 4.75 12.40
CA GLN A 146 -16.89 5.40 13.20
C GLN A 146 -15.93 6.18 12.30
N LEU A 147 -15.96 7.50 12.39
CA LEU A 147 -14.97 8.37 11.76
C LEU A 147 -13.85 8.66 12.76
N SER A 148 -12.61 8.48 12.31
CA SER A 148 -11.40 8.79 13.06
C SER A 148 -10.48 9.68 12.23
N ARG A 149 -9.90 10.68 12.87
CA ARG A 149 -8.81 11.50 12.31
C ARG A 149 -7.56 11.23 13.12
N ARG A 150 -6.47 10.87 12.44
CA ARG A 150 -5.15 10.77 13.06
C ARG A 150 -4.26 11.81 12.40
N LEU A 151 -3.83 12.78 13.20
CA LEU A 151 -2.73 13.66 12.84
C LEU A 151 -1.42 12.89 12.98
N GLU A 152 -0.44 13.29 12.19
CA GLU A 152 0.92 12.88 12.40
C GLU A 152 1.45 13.40 13.75
N ARG A 153 2.35 12.64 14.39
CA ARG A 153 2.86 13.01 15.72
C ARG A 153 3.81 14.20 15.58
N GLY A 154 3.29 15.40 15.80
CA GLY A 154 4.06 16.65 15.73
C GLY A 154 3.45 17.68 14.78
N ALA A 155 2.45 17.30 13.98
CA ALA A 155 1.72 18.24 13.15
C ALA A 155 0.93 19.24 14.03
N PRO A 156 1.04 20.57 13.79
CA PRO A 156 0.21 21.54 14.50
C PRO A 156 -1.26 21.22 14.22
N ALA A 157 -2.08 21.24 15.28
CA ALA A 157 -3.51 21.02 15.17
C ALA A 157 -4.12 22.16 14.36
N HIS A 158 -4.31 21.96 13.05
CA HIS A 158 -5.11 22.91 12.26
C HIS A 158 -6.57 22.71 12.65
N ARG A 159 -7.07 23.61 13.51
CA ARG A 159 -8.51 23.83 13.69
C ARG A 159 -9.06 24.52 12.43
N PRO A 160 -10.25 24.13 11.95
CA PRO A 160 -10.95 24.83 10.89
C PRO A 160 -11.35 26.24 11.31
#